data_AF-A0A258RAJ6-F1
#
_entry.id   AF-A0A258RAJ6-F1
#
_cell.length_a   1.000
_cell.length_b   1.000
_cell.length_c   1.000
_cell.angle_alpha   90.00
_cell.angle_beta   90.00
_cell.angle_gamma   90.00
#
_symmetry.space_group_name_H-M   'P 1'
#
loop_
_entity.id
_entity.type
_entity.pdbx_description
1 polymer ?
#
loop_
_entity_poly.entity_id
_entity_poly.type
_entity_poly.pdbx_seq_one_letter_code
_entity_poly.pdbx_strand_id
1 'polypeptide(L)'
;MAIEMIEEFDLGTQIKVIGVGGGGSNAVEHMITQGVQGVEFVCANTDAQSLNRSAAHQLIQLGSTGLGAGAKPEMGKSAALEAEHRIREAIDGAHMLFITAGMGGGTGTGAAPVIARIAKEMGILTVGVVTKPFDFEGNRRMKAADQGLAELEANVDSLIVVLNEKLLDVLGDDITQDQA
;
A
#
# COMPACT_ATOMS: atom_id res chain seq x y z
N MET A 1 42.57 -20.89 3.51
CA MET A 1 41.18 -20.88 2.98
C MET A 1 41.01 -19.60 2.22
N ALA A 2 41.00 -19.68 0.89
CA ALA A 2 40.60 -18.54 0.07
C ALA A 2 39.11 -18.32 0.34
N ILE A 3 38.73 -17.09 0.65
CA ILE A 3 37.33 -16.69 0.63
C ILE A 3 36.96 -16.70 -0.86
N GLU A 4 36.23 -17.72 -1.30
CA GLU A 4 35.54 -17.67 -2.58
C GLU A 4 34.49 -16.58 -2.47
N MET A 5 34.73 -15.47 -3.16
CA MET A 5 33.70 -14.50 -3.47
C MET A 5 32.69 -15.23 -4.36
N ILE A 6 31.50 -15.49 -3.82
CA ILE A 6 30.36 -15.92 -4.64
C ILE A 6 30.03 -14.73 -5.53
N GLU A 7 30.54 -14.73 -6.75
CA GLU A 7 30.17 -13.80 -7.81
C GLU A 7 28.79 -14.19 -8.35
N GLU A 8 27.76 -13.95 -7.55
CA GLU A 8 26.37 -13.85 -8.01
C GLU A 8 25.60 -13.05 -6.96
N PHE A 9 25.65 -11.71 -7.08
CA PHE A 9 24.59 -10.89 -6.48
C PHE A 9 23.33 -11.21 -7.28
N ASP A 10 22.47 -12.03 -6.66
CA ASP A 10 21.21 -12.51 -7.18
C ASP A 10 20.42 -11.41 -7.95
N LEU A 11 20.45 -11.52 -9.29
CA LEU A 11 19.57 -10.79 -10.20
C LEU A 11 18.12 -11.33 -10.16
N GLY A 12 17.79 -12.24 -9.25
CA GLY A 12 16.57 -13.06 -9.26
C GLY A 12 15.51 -12.74 -8.19
N THR A 13 15.73 -11.78 -7.29
CA THR A 13 14.72 -11.47 -6.27
C THR A 13 13.56 -10.66 -6.85
N GLN A 14 12.38 -11.28 -7.01
CA GLN A 14 11.17 -10.61 -7.46
C GLN A 14 10.54 -9.79 -6.34
N ILE A 15 10.63 -8.46 -6.44
CA ILE A 15 10.03 -7.51 -5.50
C ILE A 15 8.81 -6.86 -6.16
N LYS A 16 7.69 -6.84 -5.46
CA LYS A 16 6.49 -6.12 -5.88
C LYS A 16 6.12 -5.03 -4.87
N VAL A 17 5.62 -3.92 -5.37
CA VAL A 17 5.10 -2.80 -4.57
C VAL A 17 3.64 -2.61 -4.91
N ILE A 18 2.75 -2.83 -3.94
CA ILE A 18 1.31 -2.65 -4.10
C ILE A 18 0.82 -1.40 -3.36
N GLY A 19 0.31 -0.43 -4.13
CA GLY A 19 -0.34 0.78 -3.64
C GLY A 19 -1.83 0.55 -3.44
N VAL A 20 -2.31 0.69 -2.20
CA VAL A 20 -3.70 0.39 -1.84
C VAL A 20 -4.48 1.66 -1.53
N GLY A 21 -5.60 1.86 -2.25
CA GLY A 21 -6.41 3.08 -2.15
C GLY A 21 -5.72 4.32 -2.73
N GLY A 22 -6.31 5.50 -2.50
CA GLY A 22 -5.80 6.76 -3.07
C GLY A 22 -4.38 7.10 -2.65
N GLY A 23 -4.11 7.17 -1.33
CA GLY A 23 -2.76 7.50 -0.83
C GLY A 23 -1.68 6.50 -1.27
N GLY A 24 -2.00 5.21 -1.25
CA GLY A 24 -1.06 4.18 -1.73
C GLY A 24 -0.82 4.26 -3.24
N SER A 25 -1.86 4.50 -4.04
CA SER A 25 -1.73 4.67 -5.49
C SER A 25 -0.89 5.91 -5.83
N ASN A 26 -1.08 7.01 -5.11
CA ASN A 26 -0.28 8.23 -5.27
C ASN A 26 1.20 7.98 -4.93
N ALA A 27 1.48 7.24 -3.86
CA ALA A 27 2.85 6.88 -3.49
C ALA A 27 3.53 6.03 -4.59
N VAL A 28 2.81 5.05 -5.15
CA VAL A 28 3.30 4.25 -6.28
C VAL A 28 3.56 5.11 -7.51
N GLU A 29 2.63 6.00 -7.87
CA GLU A 29 2.81 6.91 -9.01
C GLU A 29 4.05 7.81 -8.84
N HIS A 30 4.27 8.29 -7.62
CA HIS A 30 5.47 9.06 -7.29
C HIS A 30 6.75 8.22 -7.48
N MET A 31 6.79 6.98 -6.99
CA MET A 31 7.94 6.08 -7.19
C MET A 31 8.23 5.82 -8.68
N ILE A 32 7.18 5.62 -9.48
CA ILE A 32 7.29 5.45 -10.94
C ILE A 32 7.89 6.71 -11.57
N THR A 33 7.36 7.87 -11.22
CA THR A 33 7.83 9.16 -11.75
C THR A 33 9.28 9.46 -11.36
N GLN A 34 9.71 9.05 -10.17
CA GLN A 34 11.10 9.16 -9.70
C GLN A 34 12.04 8.09 -10.33
N GLY A 35 11.51 7.17 -11.14
CA GLY A 35 12.30 6.18 -11.86
C GLY A 35 12.86 5.06 -10.98
N VAL A 36 12.14 4.67 -9.91
CA VAL A 36 12.52 3.51 -9.10
C VAL A 36 12.51 2.24 -9.96
N GLN A 37 13.62 1.50 -9.96
CA GLN A 37 13.82 0.29 -10.78
C GLN A 37 13.90 -0.98 -9.92
N GLY A 38 13.76 -2.15 -10.55
CA GLY A 38 13.91 -3.44 -9.90
C GLY A 38 12.68 -3.91 -9.10
N VAL A 39 11.54 -3.23 -9.26
CA VAL A 39 10.27 -3.58 -8.61
C VAL A 39 9.12 -3.58 -9.61
N GLU A 40 8.16 -4.48 -9.41
CA GLU A 40 6.89 -4.44 -10.15
C GLU A 40 5.84 -3.65 -9.35
N PHE A 41 5.34 -2.58 -9.95
CA PHE A 41 4.30 -1.75 -9.35
C PHE A 41 2.89 -2.27 -9.64
N VAL A 42 2.09 -2.38 -8.59
CA VAL A 42 0.68 -2.77 -8.61
C VAL A 42 -0.15 -1.68 -7.92
N CYS A 43 -1.27 -1.27 -8.50
CA CYS A 43 -2.23 -0.38 -7.83
C CYS A 43 -3.53 -1.12 -7.59
N ALA A 44 -4.06 -1.06 -6.36
CA ALA A 44 -5.32 -1.67 -5.98
C ALA A 44 -6.27 -0.62 -5.38
N ASN A 45 -7.40 -0.35 -6.04
CA ASN A 45 -8.30 0.71 -5.61
C ASN A 45 -9.77 0.36 -5.87
N THR A 46 -10.68 0.87 -5.03
CA THR A 46 -12.14 0.76 -5.24
C THR A 46 -12.68 1.88 -6.12
N ASP A 47 -11.93 2.97 -6.29
CA ASP A 47 -12.25 4.05 -7.23
C ASP A 47 -11.61 3.76 -8.59
N ALA A 48 -12.48 3.49 -9.58
CA ALA A 48 -12.06 3.16 -10.94
C ALA A 48 -11.46 4.36 -11.68
N GLN A 49 -11.88 5.58 -11.35
CA GLN A 49 -11.34 6.79 -11.98
C GLN A 49 -9.89 7.00 -11.57
N SER A 50 -9.60 6.83 -10.28
CA SER A 50 -8.24 6.88 -9.75
C SER A 50 -7.38 5.77 -10.35
N LEU A 51 -7.92 4.55 -10.45
CA LEU A 51 -7.18 3.40 -10.98
C LEU A 51 -6.80 3.56 -12.45
N ASN A 52 -7.72 4.07 -13.29
CA ASN A 52 -7.48 4.26 -14.72
C ASN A 52 -6.43 5.33 -15.06
N ARG A 53 -6.03 6.15 -14.10
CA ARG A 53 -4.99 7.18 -14.27
C ARG A 53 -3.60 6.69 -13.87
N SER A 54 -3.50 5.53 -13.21
CA SER A 54 -2.26 4.99 -12.67
C SER A 54 -1.33 4.48 -13.78
N ALA A 55 -0.04 4.79 -13.69
CA ALA A 55 1.00 4.28 -14.58
C ALA A 55 1.58 2.91 -14.15
N ALA A 56 1.04 2.32 -13.08
CA ALA A 56 1.49 1.02 -12.56
C ALA A 56 1.36 -0.12 -13.60
N HIS A 57 2.24 -1.13 -13.48
CA HIS A 57 2.29 -2.27 -14.40
C HIS A 57 1.02 -3.14 -14.33
N GLN A 58 0.45 -3.28 -13.12
CA GLN A 58 -0.80 -3.99 -12.89
C GLN A 58 -1.80 -3.15 -12.11
N LEU A 59 -3.08 -3.28 -12.47
CA LEU A 59 -4.19 -2.55 -11.87
C LEU A 59 -5.24 -3.54 -11.36
N ILE A 60 -5.62 -3.40 -10.08
CA ILE A 60 -6.62 -4.24 -9.42
C ILE A 60 -7.79 -3.38 -8.99
N GLN A 61 -8.89 -3.50 -9.73
CA GLN A 61 -10.16 -2.87 -9.32
C GLN A 61 -10.76 -3.65 -8.15
N LEU A 62 -10.81 -3.05 -6.97
CA LEU A 62 -11.46 -3.60 -5.80
C LEU A 62 -12.97 -3.27 -5.82
N GLY A 63 -13.83 -4.27 -5.59
CA GLY A 63 -15.28 -4.09 -5.67
C GLY A 63 -15.79 -3.84 -7.10
N SER A 64 -17.11 -3.80 -7.26
CA SER A 64 -17.78 -3.83 -8.58
C SER A 64 -18.28 -2.47 -9.10
N THR A 65 -18.51 -1.49 -8.22
CA THR A 65 -19.17 -0.23 -8.60
C THR A 65 -18.21 0.83 -9.14
N GLY A 66 -16.93 0.77 -8.77
CA GLY A 66 -15.93 1.78 -9.15
C GLY A 66 -16.11 3.14 -8.47
N LEU A 67 -16.99 3.26 -7.47
CA LEU A 67 -17.32 4.53 -6.80
C LEU A 67 -16.51 4.81 -5.52
N GLY A 68 -15.60 3.92 -5.16
CA GLY A 68 -14.83 4.03 -3.92
C GLY A 68 -15.53 3.45 -2.68
N ALA A 69 -14.77 3.30 -1.59
CA ALA A 69 -15.25 2.75 -0.32
C ALA A 69 -15.97 3.77 0.59
N GLY A 70 -16.13 5.02 0.16
CA GLY A 70 -16.84 6.08 0.90
C GLY A 70 -16.32 6.34 2.32
N ALA A 71 -14.99 6.27 2.51
CA ALA A 71 -14.32 6.39 3.82
C ALA A 71 -14.81 5.38 4.89
N LYS A 72 -15.27 4.20 4.46
CA LYS A 72 -15.66 3.09 5.33
C LYS A 72 -14.68 1.92 5.16
N PRO A 73 -13.84 1.60 6.17
CA PRO A 73 -12.90 0.49 6.10
C PRO A 73 -13.56 -0.85 5.76
N GLU A 74 -14.72 -1.15 6.34
CA GLU A 74 -15.46 -2.40 6.08
C GLU A 74 -15.79 -2.60 4.59
N MET A 75 -16.10 -1.52 3.87
CA MET A 75 -16.35 -1.60 2.42
C MET A 75 -15.07 -1.93 1.66
N GLY A 76 -13.93 -1.35 2.06
CA GLY A 76 -12.63 -1.66 1.48
C GLY A 76 -12.22 -3.12 1.75
N LYS A 77 -12.47 -3.61 2.96
CA LYS A 77 -12.23 -5.00 3.37
C LYS A 77 -13.06 -5.99 2.55
N SER A 78 -14.38 -5.78 2.46
CA SER A 78 -15.26 -6.63 1.65
C SER A 78 -14.82 -6.66 0.18
N ALA A 79 -14.51 -5.48 -0.38
CA ALA A 79 -14.07 -5.35 -1.75
C ALA A 79 -12.74 -6.09 -2.04
N ALA A 80 -11.84 -6.14 -1.06
CA ALA A 80 -10.59 -6.90 -1.17
C ALA A 80 -10.82 -8.41 -1.09
N LEU A 81 -11.70 -8.88 -0.19
CA LEU A 81 -12.08 -10.29 -0.09
C LEU A 81 -12.73 -10.80 -1.39
N GLU A 82 -13.63 -10.01 -1.97
CA GLU A 82 -14.23 -10.33 -3.28
C GLU A 82 -13.21 -10.37 -4.41
N ALA A 83 -12.10 -9.63 -4.29
CA ALA A 83 -11.03 -9.57 -5.28
C ALA A 83 -9.87 -10.51 -4.98
N GLU A 84 -9.98 -11.43 -4.01
CA GLU A 84 -8.87 -12.26 -3.52
C GLU A 84 -8.11 -12.97 -4.66
N HIS A 85 -8.83 -13.59 -5.60
CA HIS A 85 -8.20 -14.29 -6.73
C HIS A 85 -7.29 -13.36 -7.55
N ARG A 86 -7.78 -12.16 -7.88
CA ARG A 86 -7.03 -11.16 -8.66
C ARG A 86 -5.84 -10.62 -7.88
N ILE A 87 -5.98 -10.48 -6.56
CA ILE A 87 -4.87 -10.09 -5.68
C ILE A 87 -3.79 -11.16 -5.71
N ARG A 88 -4.16 -12.44 -5.55
CA ARG A 88 -3.21 -13.56 -5.61
C ARG A 88 -2.47 -13.61 -6.94
N GLU A 89 -3.19 -13.53 -8.06
CA GLU A 89 -2.58 -13.51 -9.40
C GLU A 89 -1.59 -12.35 -9.57
N ALA A 90 -1.94 -11.16 -9.06
CA ALA A 90 -1.09 -9.99 -9.21
C ALA A 90 0.20 -10.05 -8.38
N ILE A 91 0.13 -10.64 -7.19
CA ILE A 91 1.30 -10.75 -6.29
C ILE A 91 2.07 -12.06 -6.46
N ASP A 92 1.59 -12.96 -7.32
CA ASP A 92 2.25 -14.25 -7.58
C ASP A 92 3.68 -14.08 -8.09
N GLY A 93 4.55 -15.02 -7.71
CA GLY A 93 5.98 -15.02 -8.00
C GLY A 93 6.82 -14.05 -7.15
N ALA A 94 6.21 -13.14 -6.40
CA ALA A 94 6.95 -12.21 -5.55
C ALA A 94 7.65 -12.95 -4.40
N HIS A 95 8.94 -12.68 -4.21
CA HIS A 95 9.65 -13.08 -3.00
C HIS A 95 9.40 -12.07 -1.86
N MET A 96 9.17 -10.81 -2.22
CA MET A 96 8.90 -9.73 -1.28
C MET A 96 7.80 -8.81 -1.80
N LEU A 97 6.85 -8.46 -0.92
CA LEU A 97 5.76 -7.54 -1.21
C LEU A 97 5.81 -6.35 -0.26
N PHE A 98 5.96 -5.15 -0.82
CA PHE A 98 5.75 -3.89 -0.10
C PHE A 98 4.30 -3.44 -0.27
N ILE A 99 3.59 -3.28 0.83
CA ILE A 99 2.22 -2.77 0.83
C ILE A 99 2.26 -1.32 1.28
N THR A 100 1.90 -0.40 0.39
CA THR A 100 1.80 1.02 0.73
C THR A 100 0.37 1.52 0.74
N ALA A 101 -0.03 2.21 1.81
CA ALA A 101 -1.38 2.70 1.98
C ALA A 101 -1.41 3.94 2.89
N GLY A 102 -2.35 4.86 2.60
CA GLY A 102 -2.74 5.90 3.53
C GLY A 102 -3.83 5.41 4.48
N MET A 103 -3.55 5.42 5.78
CA MET A 103 -4.48 4.95 6.80
C MET A 103 -5.51 6.01 7.16
N GLY A 104 -6.68 5.57 7.63
CA GLY A 104 -7.79 6.45 8.02
C GLY A 104 -8.84 6.66 6.93
N GLY A 105 -8.53 6.28 5.68
CA GLY A 105 -9.48 6.20 4.58
C GLY A 105 -10.36 4.94 4.63
N GLY A 106 -11.08 4.67 3.53
CA GLY A 106 -11.88 3.44 3.38
C GLY A 106 -11.08 2.29 2.76
N THR A 107 -10.59 2.48 1.53
CA THR A 107 -9.92 1.42 0.78
C THR A 107 -8.62 0.99 1.42
N GLY A 108 -7.67 1.91 1.62
CA GLY A 108 -6.35 1.58 2.19
C GLY A 108 -6.47 0.87 3.54
N THR A 109 -7.17 1.50 4.48
CA THR A 109 -7.38 0.98 5.84
C THR A 109 -7.99 -0.42 5.88
N GLY A 110 -8.98 -0.71 5.03
CA GLY A 110 -9.69 -2.00 5.06
C GLY A 110 -9.09 -3.08 4.17
N ALA A 111 -8.54 -2.70 3.01
CA ALA A 111 -8.02 -3.64 2.02
C ALA A 111 -6.56 -4.04 2.29
N ALA A 112 -5.73 -3.12 2.81
CA ALA A 112 -4.31 -3.41 3.03
C ALA A 112 -4.08 -4.60 3.98
N PRO A 113 -4.79 -4.75 5.12
CA PRO A 113 -4.63 -5.93 5.98
C PRO A 113 -5.04 -7.24 5.29
N VAL A 114 -6.04 -7.20 4.41
CA VAL A 114 -6.48 -8.37 3.64
C VAL A 114 -5.41 -8.80 2.64
N ILE A 115 -4.86 -7.84 1.89
CA ILE A 115 -3.76 -8.09 0.93
C ILE A 115 -2.54 -8.64 1.67
N ALA A 116 -2.20 -8.07 2.83
CA ALA A 116 -1.08 -8.53 3.66
C ALA A 116 -1.26 -9.99 4.11
N ARG A 117 -2.46 -10.34 4.57
CA ARG A 117 -2.79 -11.71 4.95
C ARG A 117 -2.63 -12.67 3.78
N ILE A 118 -3.16 -12.32 2.61
CA ILE A 118 -3.05 -13.14 1.39
C ILE A 118 -1.58 -13.37 1.02
N ALA A 119 -0.76 -12.32 1.06
CA ALA A 119 0.67 -12.41 0.77
C ALA A 119 1.40 -13.33 1.76
N LYS A 120 1.10 -13.21 3.06
CA LYS A 120 1.63 -14.11 4.10
C LYS A 120 1.22 -15.56 3.90
N GLU A 121 -0.03 -15.82 3.56
CA GLU A 121 -0.53 -17.17 3.24
C GLU A 121 0.20 -17.77 2.03
N MET A 122 0.65 -16.93 1.09
CA MET A 122 1.46 -17.32 -0.06
C MET A 122 2.96 -17.48 0.27
N GLY A 123 3.38 -17.22 1.51
CA GLY A 123 4.78 -17.31 1.93
C GLY A 123 5.66 -16.16 1.43
N ILE A 124 5.06 -15.03 1.05
CA ILE A 124 5.77 -13.85 0.56
C ILE A 124 6.22 -13.01 1.76
N LEU A 125 7.49 -12.58 1.78
CA LEU A 125 7.98 -11.64 2.79
C LEU A 125 7.23 -10.31 2.66
N THR A 126 6.41 -9.98 3.65
CA THR A 126 5.44 -8.89 3.53
C THR A 126 5.81 -7.71 4.44
N VAL A 127 6.04 -6.54 3.84
CA VAL A 127 6.38 -5.31 4.56
C VAL A 127 5.31 -4.24 4.32
N GLY A 128 4.68 -3.75 5.39
CA GLY A 128 3.74 -2.64 5.33
C GLY A 128 4.47 -1.31 5.47
N VAL A 129 4.22 -0.35 4.57
CA VAL A 129 4.72 1.04 4.65
C VAL A 129 3.54 1.98 4.55
N VAL A 130 3.07 2.47 5.71
CA VAL A 130 1.80 3.19 5.78
C VAL A 130 1.94 4.56 6.43
N THR A 131 1.08 5.48 6.02
CA THR A 131 1.00 6.82 6.63
C THR A 131 -0.18 6.91 7.60
N LYS A 132 0.02 7.57 8.74
CA LYS A 132 -1.09 8.05 9.58
C LYS A 132 -1.54 9.44 9.11
N PRO A 133 -2.86 9.73 9.18
CA PRO A 133 -3.39 11.03 8.77
C PRO A 133 -2.84 12.16 9.64
N PHE A 134 -2.90 13.40 9.13
CA PHE A 134 -2.63 14.60 9.94
C PHE A 134 -3.73 14.80 10.99
N ASP A 135 -3.41 15.50 12.09
CA ASP A 135 -4.39 15.76 13.14
C ASP A 135 -5.58 16.60 12.65
N PHE A 136 -5.35 17.51 11.69
CA PHE A 136 -6.39 18.35 11.09
C PHE A 136 -7.41 17.57 10.23
N GLU A 137 -7.08 16.35 9.79
CA GLU A 137 -8.01 15.51 9.01
C GLU A 137 -9.12 14.89 9.89
N GLY A 138 -8.98 15.03 11.21
CA GLY A 138 -10.03 14.80 12.18
C GLY A 138 -10.00 13.42 12.84
N ASN A 139 -10.50 13.38 14.08
CA ASN A 139 -10.45 12.21 14.96
C ASN A 139 -11.05 10.93 14.36
N ARG A 140 -12.05 11.04 13.48
CA ARG A 140 -12.65 9.88 12.82
C ARG A 140 -11.65 9.14 11.93
N ARG A 141 -10.83 9.87 11.14
CA ARG A 141 -9.79 9.26 10.29
C ARG A 141 -8.70 8.67 11.16
N MET A 142 -8.25 9.38 12.21
CA MET A 142 -7.23 8.85 13.13
C MET A 142 -7.68 7.54 13.79
N LYS A 143 -8.92 7.47 14.29
CA LYS A 143 -9.46 6.25 14.90
C LYS A 143 -9.52 5.07 13.93
N ALA A 144 -9.93 5.32 12.68
CA ALA A 144 -9.94 4.31 11.64
C ALA A 144 -8.50 3.88 11.28
N ALA A 145 -7.56 4.82 11.26
CA ALA A 145 -6.16 4.54 11.00
C ALA A 145 -5.56 3.61 12.07
N ASP A 146 -5.78 3.90 13.36
CA ASP A 146 -5.29 3.06 14.46
C ASP A 146 -5.86 1.65 14.41
N GLN A 147 -7.15 1.51 14.09
CA GLN A 147 -7.79 0.19 13.93
C GLN A 147 -7.21 -0.60 12.77
N GLY A 148 -7.11 0.02 11.59
CA GLY A 148 -6.54 -0.64 10.42
C GLY A 148 -5.05 -0.95 10.61
N LEU A 149 -4.32 -0.14 11.37
CA LEU A 149 -2.91 -0.35 11.66
C LEU A 149 -2.71 -1.59 12.53
N ALA A 150 -3.52 -1.74 13.59
CA ALA A 150 -3.48 -2.93 14.44
C ALA A 150 -3.80 -4.20 13.65
N GLU A 151 -4.78 -4.14 12.73
CA GLU A 151 -5.09 -5.28 11.85
C GLU A 151 -3.94 -5.55 10.87
N LEU A 152 -3.33 -4.52 10.29
CA LEU A 152 -2.20 -4.67 9.36
C LEU A 152 -0.97 -5.26 10.06
N GLU A 153 -0.63 -4.78 11.25
CA GLU A 153 0.51 -5.24 12.04
C GLU A 153 0.47 -6.75 12.29
N ALA A 154 -0.73 -7.29 12.57
CA ALA A 154 -0.91 -8.73 12.73
C ALA A 154 -0.70 -9.55 11.44
N ASN A 155 -0.74 -8.91 10.26
CA ASN A 155 -0.72 -9.56 8.95
C ASN A 155 0.53 -9.24 8.12
N VAL A 156 1.51 -8.53 8.65
CA VAL A 156 2.81 -8.26 7.99
C VAL A 156 3.96 -8.87 8.78
N ASP A 157 5.13 -9.02 8.16
CA ASP A 157 6.37 -9.41 8.84
C ASP A 157 7.08 -8.20 9.44
N SER A 158 6.94 -7.04 8.80
CA SER A 158 7.42 -5.75 9.30
C SER A 158 6.46 -4.63 8.92
N LEU A 159 6.33 -3.65 9.80
CA LEU A 159 5.46 -2.51 9.63
C LEU A 159 6.23 -1.21 9.87
N ILE A 160 6.31 -0.37 8.85
CA ILE A 160 6.87 0.98 8.90
C ILE A 160 5.71 1.95 8.91
N VAL A 161 5.64 2.76 9.96
CA VAL A 161 4.59 3.76 10.15
C VAL A 161 5.18 5.15 10.03
N VAL A 162 4.76 5.88 9.00
CA VAL A 162 5.11 7.27 8.78
C VAL A 162 4.02 8.13 9.40
N LEU A 163 4.41 9.03 10.30
CA LEU A 163 3.49 9.97 10.96
C LEU A 163 3.48 11.25 10.14
N ASN A 164 2.38 11.54 9.44
CA ASN A 164 2.29 12.75 8.63
C ASN A 164 2.51 14.03 9.43
N GLU A 165 2.09 14.05 10.71
CA GLU A 165 2.32 15.20 11.60
C GLU A 165 3.81 15.59 11.68
N LYS A 166 4.72 14.60 11.67
CA LYS A 166 6.16 14.87 11.70
C LYS A 166 6.71 15.43 10.39
N LEU A 167 5.95 15.37 9.31
CA LEU A 167 6.33 16.00 8.04
C LEU A 167 6.17 17.52 8.10
N LEU A 168 5.20 18.03 8.89
CA LEU A 168 5.03 19.48 9.09
C LEU A 168 6.27 20.11 9.74
N ASP A 169 6.86 19.42 10.72
CA ASP A 169 8.10 19.86 11.38
C ASP A 169 9.27 20.04 10.39
N VAL A 170 9.26 19.30 9.28
CA VAL A 170 10.33 19.30 8.26
C VAL A 170 10.01 20.26 7.11
N LEU A 171 8.74 20.38 6.74
CA LEU A 171 8.27 21.16 5.60
C LEU A 171 7.98 22.63 5.95
N GLY A 172 7.76 22.94 7.23
CA GLY A 172 7.45 24.29 7.73
C GLY A 172 5.96 24.67 7.62
N ASP A 173 5.59 25.76 8.29
CA ASP A 173 4.18 26.18 8.48
C ASP A 173 3.49 26.73 7.21
N ASP A 174 4.24 27.02 6.14
CA ASP A 174 3.73 27.70 4.94
C ASP A 174 3.26 26.74 3.81
N ILE A 175 3.19 25.43 4.06
CA ILE A 175 2.75 24.47 3.04
C ILE A 175 1.23 24.48 2.86
N THR A 176 0.78 24.39 1.60
CA THR A 176 -0.65 24.24 1.30
C THR A 176 -1.12 22.80 1.49
N GLN A 177 -2.42 22.59 1.67
CA GLN A 177 -2.99 21.22 1.78
C GLN A 177 -2.71 20.34 0.55
N ASP A 178 -2.52 20.93 -0.63
CA ASP A 178 -2.17 20.18 -1.84
C ASP A 178 -0.69 19.76 -1.87
N GLN A 179 0.16 20.42 -1.07
CA GLN A 179 1.59 20.15 -0.94
C GLN A 179 1.92 19.18 0.21
N ALA A 180 0.97 18.97 1.14
CA ALA A 180 1.07 18.11 2.31
C ALA A 180 0.58 16.68 2.04
#